data_AF-A0A2N5NBW6-F1
#
_entry.id   AF-A0A2N5NBW6-F1
#
_cell.length_a   1.000
_cell.length_b   1.000
_cell.length_c   1.000
_cell.angle_alpha   90.00
_cell.angle_beta   90.00
_cell.angle_gamma   90.00
#
_symmetry.space_group_name_H-M   'P 1'
#
loop_
_entity.id
_entity.type
_entity.pdbx_description
1 polymer ?
#
loop_
_entity_poly.entity_id
_entity_poly.type
_entity_poly.pdbx_seq_one_letter_code
_entity_poly.pdbx_strand_id
1 'polypeptide(L)'
;MGGNDMKVLQMKKTRTAAMLVLAGALAVTAGCSGSGNNGNGNAPAANSAANAGTDAGGEAKADPITFSFFGADASPNWNNMQDEVGKAITEKTGVTIKAEYAVSGGGTDKIALMAASGQYPDMVFAKGDINKLVDAGAVLDLTDLIEEHAPNLKKVYGKYMQRLKYSKEDQAIYVLPTNDSIDQTYFDAGGGFELQQRVLKELGYPQIKTLEDYENALKTYYAKHPTTDGQPTIPLTLDADNWRIMITVTNPAFLATGLPDDGEYYINPETYEASFHIKRPEEREYIRWLNKMFNEGLLDKEAFVQKSDQYKAKIASGRVLGLIDQEWGYADAENAIKTKEDGAYTYAHLPVTMSSEFKDASFAPTGFMAGYGIAITESCKDPVRAIKFLDWLASDEGQVLRNWGIKGKHYEVQDGKRVIPADIQKQKTEDNANFTKSTGIGLYYAMGPHYGDGVKDPSGNYYTTNFPEQIIEGYTPAEKETLQAYGASTWIDLFPKPSEFKERPYGAAWNIPAPTDPDYNVIFKKAEDIIWKKVPEAILAKPEDFDKVFDDMLAQLDKVNLKKAEEIYTQAVKDRVEQWSAK
;
A
#
# COMPACT_ATOMS: atom_id res chain seq x y z
N MET A 1 45.87 -58.57 28.01
CA MET A 1 46.50 -57.24 28.14
C MET A 1 45.37 -56.23 28.04
N GLY A 2 45.21 -55.39 29.08
CA GLY A 2 43.97 -54.69 29.50
C GLY A 2 43.28 -53.87 28.40
N GLY A 3 41.95 -53.67 28.42
CA GLY A 3 41.07 -53.36 29.56
C GLY A 3 41.28 -51.90 29.98
N ASN A 4 40.30 -51.02 30.18
CA ASN A 4 38.85 -51.01 30.13
C ASN A 4 38.45 -49.50 30.17
N ASP A 5 37.17 -49.19 29.97
CA ASP A 5 36.46 -48.03 30.56
C ASP A 5 36.62 -46.59 30.02
N MET A 6 35.65 -46.23 29.18
CA MET A 6 34.62 -45.20 29.45
C MET A 6 34.78 -44.35 30.74
N LYS A 7 34.84 -43.02 30.60
CA LYS A 7 34.24 -42.09 31.59
C LYS A 7 33.94 -40.70 31.03
N VAL A 8 32.64 -40.40 31.11
CA VAL A 8 31.99 -39.09 31.09
C VAL A 8 32.67 -38.11 32.06
N LEU A 9 32.85 -36.86 31.64
CA LEU A 9 33.07 -35.73 32.55
C LEU A 9 32.10 -34.60 32.21
N GLN A 10 31.08 -34.50 33.06
CA GLN A 10 30.26 -33.32 33.25
C GLN A 10 31.14 -32.13 33.66
N MET A 11 30.94 -30.96 33.08
CA MET A 11 31.27 -29.69 33.75
C MET A 11 29.99 -28.94 34.10
N LYS A 12 29.77 -28.81 35.41
CA LYS A 12 28.76 -27.97 36.04
C LYS A 12 29.19 -26.50 35.98
N LYS A 13 28.20 -25.66 35.65
CA LYS A 13 27.92 -24.28 36.10
C LYS A 13 29.07 -23.48 36.75
N THR A 14 29.38 -22.34 36.13
CA THR A 14 29.61 -21.09 36.89
C THR A 14 29.00 -19.91 36.13
N ARG A 15 28.11 -19.20 36.83
CA ARG A 15 27.48 -17.94 36.45
C ARG A 15 28.49 -16.82 36.67
N THR A 16 28.65 -15.90 35.72
CA THR A 16 29.03 -14.52 36.04
C THR A 16 28.35 -13.56 35.07
N ALA A 17 27.40 -12.81 35.62
CA ALA A 17 26.79 -11.64 35.02
C ALA A 17 27.72 -10.44 35.23
N ALA A 18 27.73 -9.51 34.27
CA ALA A 18 28.23 -8.15 34.48
C ALA A 18 27.27 -7.15 33.81
N MET A 19 26.23 -6.80 34.56
CA MET A 19 25.53 -5.52 34.46
C MET A 19 26.44 -4.42 35.01
N LEU A 20 26.52 -3.28 34.32
CA LEU A 20 26.88 -2.01 34.93
C LEU A 20 25.95 -0.93 34.37
N VAL A 21 24.99 -0.57 35.22
CA VAL A 21 24.08 0.57 35.14
C VAL A 21 24.68 1.66 36.04
N LEU A 22 24.66 2.92 35.61
CA LEU A 22 23.90 4.02 36.23
C LEU A 22 24.57 5.41 36.05
N ALA A 23 23.73 6.34 35.56
CA ALA A 23 23.59 7.79 35.82
C ALA A 23 24.82 8.63 36.25
N GLY A 24 24.98 9.89 35.85
CA GLY A 24 24.05 10.91 35.39
C GLY A 24 24.48 12.25 36.01
N ALA A 25 24.21 13.38 35.36
CA ALA A 25 24.11 14.69 36.02
C ALA A 25 23.51 15.73 35.05
N LEU A 26 22.30 16.17 35.38
CA LEU A 26 21.64 17.36 34.88
C LEU A 26 22.14 18.62 35.62
N ALA A 27 22.21 19.71 34.87
CA ALA A 27 21.87 21.10 35.18
C ALA A 27 22.09 21.67 36.60
N VAL A 28 22.82 22.80 36.68
CA VAL A 28 22.51 23.91 37.60
C VAL A 28 22.62 25.26 36.88
N THR A 29 21.50 25.96 36.99
CA THR A 29 21.07 27.35 36.76
C THR A 29 22.01 28.53 37.11
N ALA A 30 21.81 29.61 36.33
CA ALA A 30 21.58 31.01 36.71
C ALA A 30 22.69 31.92 37.30
N GLY A 31 22.87 33.09 36.65
CA GLY A 31 22.64 34.38 37.31
C GLY A 31 23.77 35.44 37.33
N CYS A 32 23.33 36.70 37.17
CA CYS A 32 24.00 38.00 37.38
C CYS A 32 24.77 38.61 36.17
N SER A 33 24.20 39.58 35.44
CA SER A 33 23.91 40.99 35.78
C SER A 33 25.16 41.89 35.78
N GLY A 34 25.23 42.83 34.85
CA GLY A 34 26.30 43.84 34.76
C GLY A 34 25.99 44.88 33.69
N SER A 35 25.49 46.03 34.14
CA SER A 35 25.07 47.21 33.37
C SER A 35 26.25 47.92 32.68
N GLY A 36 26.00 48.59 31.56
CA GLY A 36 27.02 49.33 30.80
C GLY A 36 26.45 50.11 29.61
N ASN A 37 25.74 51.19 29.92
CA ASN A 37 25.18 52.21 29.03
C ASN A 37 26.22 52.86 28.08
N ASN A 38 25.88 53.00 26.80
CA ASN A 38 26.01 54.29 26.07
C ASN A 38 25.35 54.20 24.69
N GLY A 39 24.26 54.95 24.53
CA GLY A 39 23.63 55.20 23.25
C GLY A 39 24.40 56.21 22.40
N ASN A 40 24.08 56.20 21.10
CA ASN A 40 23.92 57.42 20.34
C ASN A 40 22.99 57.14 19.16
N GLY A 41 21.81 57.75 19.20
CA GLY A 41 20.87 57.72 18.09
C GLY A 41 21.30 58.66 16.97
N ASN A 42 20.86 58.37 15.75
CA ASN A 42 20.32 59.38 14.85
C ASN A 42 19.52 58.73 13.73
N ALA A 43 18.23 59.08 13.65
CA ALA A 43 17.43 59.14 12.44
C ALA A 43 16.81 60.56 12.42
N PRO A 44 16.19 61.06 11.33
CA PRO A 44 15.93 60.44 10.03
C PRO A 44 16.26 61.35 8.83
N ALA A 45 16.16 60.84 7.59
CA ALA A 45 15.80 61.67 6.45
C ALA A 45 15.08 60.82 5.38
N ALA A 46 13.82 61.16 5.15
CA ALA A 46 13.03 60.69 4.02
C ALA A 46 13.48 61.39 2.74
N ASN A 47 13.46 60.68 1.62
CA ASN A 47 13.18 61.30 0.34
C ASN A 47 12.53 60.28 -0.61
N SER A 48 11.28 60.56 -0.96
CA SER A 48 10.56 59.89 -2.03
C SER A 48 11.01 60.45 -3.38
N ALA A 49 11.29 59.58 -4.35
CA ALA A 49 11.14 59.90 -5.76
C ALA A 49 10.68 58.65 -6.49
N ALA A 50 9.47 58.74 -7.04
CA ALA A 50 8.85 57.74 -7.89
C ALA A 50 9.68 57.50 -9.15
N ASN A 51 9.77 56.24 -9.57
CA ASN A 51 9.96 55.93 -10.98
C ASN A 51 9.03 54.77 -11.32
N ALA A 52 8.03 55.08 -12.16
CA ALA A 52 7.14 54.13 -12.76
C ALA A 52 7.93 53.34 -13.82
N GLY A 53 8.06 52.04 -13.61
CA GLY A 53 8.55 51.08 -14.57
C GLY A 53 7.68 49.84 -14.45
N THR A 54 6.86 49.61 -15.47
CA THR A 54 6.09 48.39 -15.69
C THR A 54 7.04 47.20 -15.80
N ASP A 55 6.96 46.25 -14.88
CA ASP A 55 7.58 44.93 -15.04
C ASP A 55 6.60 43.81 -14.71
N ALA A 56 6.65 42.81 -15.57
CA ALA A 56 5.80 41.64 -15.63
C ALA A 56 5.87 40.82 -14.33
N GLY A 57 4.75 40.16 -14.00
CA GLY A 57 4.57 39.37 -12.79
C GLY A 57 5.65 38.31 -12.60
N GLY A 58 6.59 38.59 -11.69
CA GLY A 58 7.29 37.56 -10.95
C GLY A 58 6.38 37.11 -9.82
N GLU A 59 6.01 35.83 -9.80
CA GLU A 59 5.41 35.21 -8.63
C GLU A 59 6.33 35.47 -7.43
N ALA A 60 5.81 36.18 -6.42
CA ALA A 60 6.54 36.38 -5.17
C ALA A 60 6.84 35.00 -4.58
N LYS A 61 8.12 34.66 -4.46
CA LYS A 61 8.58 33.42 -3.84
C LYS A 61 8.00 33.35 -2.43
N ALA A 62 7.12 32.39 -2.18
CA ALA A 62 6.44 32.27 -0.91
C ALA A 62 7.45 32.04 0.23
N ASP A 63 7.17 32.61 1.41
CA ASP A 63 8.07 32.50 2.56
C ASP A 63 8.33 31.02 2.92
N PRO A 64 9.61 30.63 3.13
CA PRO A 64 9.96 29.25 3.47
C PRO A 64 9.32 28.77 4.77
N ILE A 65 8.72 27.59 4.74
CA ILE A 65 8.15 26.91 5.92
C ILE A 65 8.48 25.42 5.89
N THR A 66 8.62 24.81 7.06
CA THR A 66 8.80 23.37 7.21
C THR A 66 7.67 22.78 8.02
N PHE A 67 6.98 21.78 7.47
CA PHE A 67 6.01 20.97 8.21
C PHE A 67 6.59 19.61 8.57
N SER A 68 6.28 19.15 9.78
CA SER A 68 6.51 17.78 10.20
C SER A 68 5.39 16.86 9.71
N PHE A 69 5.76 15.64 9.31
CA PHE A 69 4.82 14.65 8.78
C PHE A 69 5.10 13.28 9.38
N PHE A 70 4.05 12.52 9.71
CA PHE A 70 4.14 11.08 9.96
C PHE A 70 3.35 10.28 8.94
N GLY A 71 3.99 9.28 8.31
CA GLY A 71 3.34 8.32 7.42
C GLY A 71 3.30 6.91 7.99
N ALA A 72 2.10 6.33 8.06
CA ALA A 72 1.89 4.94 8.47
C ALA A 72 2.50 3.89 7.53
N ASP A 73 2.77 4.25 6.27
CA ASP A 73 3.43 3.37 5.31
C ASP A 73 4.93 3.65 5.23
N ALA A 74 5.72 2.61 4.97
CA ALA A 74 7.16 2.75 4.79
C ALA A 74 7.47 3.50 3.48
N SER A 75 8.46 4.40 3.52
CA SER A 75 8.99 5.07 2.34
C SER A 75 10.52 4.93 2.29
N PRO A 76 11.06 3.78 1.87
CA PRO A 76 12.50 3.51 1.92
C PRO A 76 13.33 4.42 1.00
N ASN A 77 12.69 5.01 -0.02
CA ASN A 77 13.31 5.93 -0.97
C ASN A 77 13.21 7.41 -0.54
N TRP A 78 12.53 7.72 0.57
CA TRP A 78 12.43 9.09 1.07
C TRP A 78 13.81 9.68 1.35
N ASN A 79 14.10 10.84 0.75
CA ASN A 79 15.41 11.47 0.84
C ASN A 79 15.35 12.91 1.38
N ASN A 80 14.28 13.27 2.09
CA ASN A 80 14.02 14.62 2.62
C ASN A 80 13.88 15.69 1.52
N MET A 81 13.09 15.37 0.48
CA MET A 81 12.82 16.26 -0.65
C MET A 81 14.08 16.75 -1.38
N GLN A 82 15.14 15.95 -1.37
CA GLN A 82 16.38 16.25 -2.09
C GLN A 82 16.39 15.66 -3.50
N ASP A 83 15.36 14.90 -3.86
CA ASP A 83 15.03 14.55 -5.23
C ASP A 83 14.55 15.77 -6.03
N GLU A 84 14.41 15.58 -7.33
CA GLU A 84 14.12 16.65 -8.27
C GLU A 84 12.69 17.18 -8.14
N VAL A 85 11.72 16.29 -7.95
CA VAL A 85 10.32 16.66 -7.70
C VAL A 85 10.21 17.41 -6.38
N GLY A 86 10.81 16.95 -5.29
CA GLY A 86 10.84 17.60 -3.99
C GLY A 86 11.44 19.00 -4.02
N LYS A 87 12.54 19.18 -4.76
CA LYS A 87 13.13 20.51 -4.99
C LYS A 87 12.18 21.41 -5.76
N ALA A 88 11.53 20.91 -6.81
CA ALA A 88 10.57 21.67 -7.59
C ALA A 88 9.33 22.06 -6.75
N ILE A 89 8.81 21.14 -5.93
CA ILE A 89 7.76 21.41 -4.95
C ILE A 89 8.18 22.52 -4.00
N THR A 90 9.40 22.43 -3.44
CA THR A 90 9.93 23.45 -2.52
C THR A 90 10.08 24.81 -3.19
N GLU A 91 10.54 24.86 -4.43
CA GLU A 91 10.71 26.10 -5.19
C GLU A 91 9.37 26.78 -5.47
N LYS A 92 8.36 26.02 -5.90
CA LYS A 92 7.02 26.52 -6.24
C LYS A 92 6.24 26.95 -5.00
N THR A 93 6.32 26.14 -3.95
CA THR A 93 5.44 26.31 -2.81
C THR A 93 6.11 27.02 -1.65
N GLY A 94 7.44 27.04 -1.55
CA GLY A 94 8.16 27.46 -0.33
C GLY A 94 8.08 26.46 0.82
N VAL A 95 7.45 25.29 0.63
CA VAL A 95 7.21 24.30 1.67
C VAL A 95 8.24 23.18 1.61
N THR A 96 8.76 22.79 2.77
CA THR A 96 9.56 21.58 2.97
C THR A 96 8.88 20.66 3.96
N ILE A 97 9.06 19.35 3.82
CA ILE A 97 8.47 18.33 4.69
C ILE A 97 9.58 17.57 5.42
N LYS A 98 9.48 17.54 6.75
CA LYS A 98 10.28 16.66 7.61
C LYS A 98 9.44 15.44 7.96
N ALA A 99 9.60 14.37 7.20
CA ALA A 99 8.82 13.14 7.35
C ALA A 99 9.49 12.11 8.27
N GLU A 100 8.69 11.45 9.10
CA GLU A 100 8.97 10.16 9.73
C GLU A 100 8.00 9.12 9.15
N TYR A 101 8.49 7.93 8.82
CA TYR A 101 7.67 6.83 8.29
C TYR A 101 7.75 5.62 9.22
N ALA A 102 6.65 4.87 9.32
CA ALA A 102 6.67 3.59 10.01
C ALA A 102 7.54 2.59 9.23
N VAL A 103 8.34 1.79 9.94
CA VAL A 103 9.15 0.74 9.33
C VAL A 103 8.35 -0.55 9.13
N SER A 104 7.37 -0.80 10.01
CA SER A 104 6.50 -1.98 9.96
C SER A 104 5.20 -1.72 10.72
N GLY A 105 4.23 -2.65 10.59
CA GLY A 105 3.00 -2.66 11.40
C GLY A 105 2.03 -1.51 11.12
N GLY A 106 2.15 -0.84 9.97
CA GLY A 106 1.26 0.24 9.56
C GLY A 106 1.26 1.46 10.50
N GLY A 107 2.29 1.62 11.35
CA GLY A 107 2.36 2.73 12.29
C GLY A 107 1.39 2.66 13.48
N THR A 108 0.65 1.56 13.65
CA THR A 108 -0.43 1.38 14.65
C THR A 108 -0.01 1.82 16.06
N ASP A 109 1.11 1.32 16.55
CA ASP A 109 1.62 1.64 17.89
C ASP A 109 2.04 3.11 18.02
N LYS A 110 2.60 3.69 16.94
CA LYS A 110 3.03 5.08 16.93
C LYS A 110 1.82 6.02 16.94
N ILE A 111 0.76 5.70 16.20
CA ILE A 111 -0.49 6.49 16.19
C ILE A 111 -1.19 6.41 17.55
N ALA A 112 -1.26 5.23 18.16
CA ALA A 112 -1.80 5.07 19.51
C ALA A 112 -0.99 5.87 20.55
N LEU A 113 0.35 5.88 20.42
CA LEU A 113 1.22 6.69 21.27
C LEU A 113 1.00 8.20 21.05
N MET A 114 0.83 8.65 19.81
CA MET A 114 0.49 10.04 19.51
C MET A 114 -0.83 10.42 20.19
N ALA A 115 -1.88 9.62 20.01
CA ALA A 115 -3.19 9.82 20.62
C ALA A 115 -3.11 9.93 22.16
N ALA A 116 -2.31 9.07 22.80
CA ALA A 116 -2.15 9.06 24.25
C ALA A 116 -1.24 10.17 24.80
N SER A 117 -0.23 10.61 24.04
CA SER A 117 0.77 11.57 24.50
C SER A 117 0.41 13.04 24.23
N GLY A 118 -0.52 13.31 23.30
CA GLY A 118 -0.84 14.66 22.87
C GLY A 118 0.27 15.31 22.03
N GLN A 119 1.22 14.53 21.51
CA GLN A 119 2.33 15.02 20.69
C GLN A 119 2.13 14.60 19.24
N TYR A 120 1.78 15.57 18.39
CA TYR A 120 1.43 15.32 17.00
C TYR A 120 2.41 16.03 16.04
N PRO A 121 2.73 15.43 14.87
CA PRO A 121 3.33 16.17 13.76
C PRO A 121 2.31 17.18 13.19
N ASP A 122 2.73 18.10 12.31
CA ASP A 122 1.79 19.04 11.67
C ASP A 122 0.77 18.31 10.77
N MET A 123 1.20 17.23 10.11
CA MET A 123 0.35 16.39 9.27
C MET A 123 0.58 14.90 9.51
N VAL A 124 -0.46 14.09 9.32
CA VAL A 124 -0.41 12.65 9.59
C VAL A 124 -1.19 11.86 8.54
N PHE A 125 -0.62 10.75 8.08
CA PHE A 125 -1.31 9.71 7.31
C PHE A 125 -1.47 8.48 8.21
N ALA A 126 -2.67 8.32 8.77
CA ALA A 126 -2.95 7.36 9.86
C ALA A 126 -3.64 6.05 9.41
N LYS A 127 -3.94 5.90 8.11
CA LYS A 127 -4.70 4.75 7.56
C LYS A 127 -5.96 4.45 8.39
N GLY A 128 -6.15 3.19 8.79
CA GLY A 128 -7.31 2.72 9.55
C GLY A 128 -7.40 3.24 10.98
N ASP A 129 -6.34 3.85 11.50
CA ASP A 129 -6.26 4.34 12.89
C ASP A 129 -6.60 5.83 13.03
N ILE A 130 -7.11 6.47 11.97
CA ILE A 130 -7.51 7.87 12.03
C ILE A 130 -8.54 8.14 13.13
N ASN A 131 -9.44 7.19 13.39
CA ASN A 131 -10.46 7.30 14.43
C ASN A 131 -9.86 7.59 15.82
N LYS A 132 -8.71 6.99 16.16
CA LYS A 132 -8.00 7.24 17.43
C LYS A 132 -7.57 8.69 17.57
N LEU A 133 -7.23 9.35 16.45
CA LEU A 133 -6.83 10.76 16.44
C LEU A 133 -8.04 11.69 16.46
N VAL A 134 -9.13 11.33 15.76
CA VAL A 134 -10.39 12.09 15.81
C VAL A 134 -10.98 12.06 17.23
N ASP A 135 -11.07 10.89 17.85
CA ASP A 135 -11.59 10.71 19.22
C ASP A 135 -10.76 11.46 20.27
N ALA A 136 -9.45 11.59 20.03
CA ALA A 136 -8.54 12.38 20.87
C ALA A 136 -8.61 13.89 20.62
N GLY A 137 -9.38 14.36 19.63
CA GLY A 137 -9.41 15.76 19.21
C GLY A 137 -8.11 16.24 18.54
N ALA A 138 -7.31 15.32 18.03
CA ALA A 138 -5.95 15.59 17.55
C ALA A 138 -5.89 16.17 16.12
N VAL A 139 -6.98 16.07 15.35
CA VAL A 139 -7.05 16.48 13.94
C VAL A 139 -8.09 17.58 13.73
N LEU A 140 -7.77 18.50 12.82
CA LEU A 140 -8.63 19.64 12.50
C LEU A 140 -9.78 19.23 11.58
N ASP A 141 -10.96 19.81 11.78
CA ASP A 141 -11.99 19.82 10.74
C ASP A 141 -11.52 20.74 9.59
N LEU A 142 -11.35 20.14 8.41
CA LEU A 142 -10.86 20.81 7.21
C LEU A 142 -11.98 21.45 6.39
N THR A 143 -13.25 21.30 6.78
CA THR A 143 -14.40 21.74 5.97
C THR A 143 -14.28 23.21 5.54
N ASP A 144 -14.06 24.13 6.48
CA ASP A 144 -13.95 25.56 6.18
C ASP A 144 -12.63 25.90 5.47
N LEU A 145 -11.52 25.24 5.85
CA LEU A 145 -10.23 25.41 5.21
C LEU A 145 -10.27 25.03 3.72
N ILE A 146 -10.98 23.95 3.38
CA ILE A 146 -11.18 23.52 2.00
C ILE A 146 -12.02 24.56 1.25
N GLU A 147 -13.11 25.03 1.88
CA GLU A 147 -14.03 25.96 1.24
C GLU A 147 -13.36 27.31 0.93
N GLU A 148 -12.62 27.85 1.88
CA GLU A 148 -12.00 29.18 1.77
C GLU A 148 -10.68 29.18 1.00
N HIS A 149 -9.93 28.07 0.98
CA HIS A 149 -8.54 28.07 0.54
C HIS A 149 -8.15 26.97 -0.45
N ALA A 150 -9.01 25.98 -0.74
CA ALA A 150 -8.61 24.82 -1.54
C ALA A 150 -9.49 24.55 -2.78
N PRO A 151 -9.46 25.43 -3.80
CA PRO A 151 -10.24 25.25 -5.01
C PRO A 151 -9.85 24.01 -5.84
N ASN A 152 -8.58 23.60 -5.84
CA ASN A 152 -8.14 22.41 -6.56
C ASN A 152 -8.56 21.12 -5.84
N LEU A 153 -8.53 21.07 -4.50
CA LEU A 153 -9.11 19.95 -3.76
C LEU A 153 -10.61 19.80 -4.08
N LYS A 154 -11.35 20.92 -4.09
CA LYS A 154 -12.76 20.92 -4.50
C LYS A 154 -12.96 20.43 -5.93
N LYS A 155 -12.08 20.82 -6.86
CA LYS A 155 -12.10 20.36 -8.25
C LYS A 155 -11.85 18.84 -8.36
N VAL A 156 -10.81 18.35 -7.67
CA VAL A 156 -10.38 16.95 -7.73
C VAL A 156 -11.41 16.02 -7.13
N TYR A 157 -11.89 16.28 -5.91
CA TYR A 157 -12.91 15.45 -5.30
C TYR A 157 -14.28 15.62 -5.96
N GLY A 158 -14.64 16.85 -6.35
CA GLY A 158 -15.85 17.14 -7.13
C GLY A 158 -17.10 16.48 -6.56
N LYS A 159 -17.69 15.55 -7.33
CA LYS A 159 -18.89 14.79 -6.93
C LYS A 159 -18.70 13.90 -5.70
N TYR A 160 -17.45 13.66 -5.29
CA TYR A 160 -17.09 12.81 -4.16
C TYR A 160 -16.95 13.57 -2.83
N MET A 161 -17.15 14.89 -2.78
CA MET A 161 -17.03 15.68 -1.54
C MET A 161 -17.85 15.12 -0.37
N GLN A 162 -19.02 14.53 -0.63
CA GLN A 162 -19.82 13.89 0.41
C GLN A 162 -19.16 12.63 1.00
N ARG A 163 -18.35 11.90 0.21
CA ARG A 163 -17.63 10.70 0.68
C ARG A 163 -16.48 11.02 1.63
N LEU A 164 -16.05 12.29 1.71
CA LEU A 164 -14.99 12.77 2.61
C LEU A 164 -15.50 13.03 4.03
N LYS A 165 -16.82 13.08 4.22
CA LYS A 165 -17.44 13.31 5.52
C LYS A 165 -17.15 12.14 6.46
N TYR A 166 -16.88 12.43 7.73
CA TYR A 166 -16.38 11.43 8.67
C TYR A 166 -17.41 10.33 8.97
N SER A 167 -18.64 10.71 9.31
CA SER A 167 -19.75 9.77 9.52
C SER A 167 -21.11 10.39 9.13
N LYS A 168 -22.21 9.70 9.43
CA LYS A 168 -23.57 10.23 9.28
C LYS A 168 -23.85 11.34 10.31
N GLU A 169 -23.37 11.15 11.54
CA GLU A 169 -23.55 12.04 12.69
C GLU A 169 -22.55 13.20 12.66
N ASP A 170 -21.35 12.95 12.16
CA ASP A 170 -20.27 13.93 12.08
C ASP A 170 -19.93 14.27 10.62
N GLN A 171 -20.38 15.45 10.21
CA GLN A 171 -20.18 15.99 8.86
C GLN A 171 -18.87 16.80 8.72
N ALA A 172 -17.92 16.71 9.65
CA ALA A 172 -16.58 17.25 9.48
C ALA A 172 -15.80 16.47 8.40
N ILE A 173 -14.75 17.11 7.86
CA ILE A 173 -13.77 16.48 6.98
C ILE A 173 -12.43 16.48 7.71
N TYR A 174 -12.06 15.35 8.32
CA TYR A 174 -10.78 15.23 9.03
C TYR A 174 -9.63 14.75 8.15
N VAL A 175 -9.97 14.11 7.02
CA VAL A 175 -9.00 13.45 6.13
C VAL A 175 -9.26 13.89 4.70
N LEU A 176 -8.17 14.18 3.99
CA LEU A 176 -8.14 14.24 2.54
C LEU A 176 -7.68 12.87 2.04
N PRO A 177 -8.56 12.02 1.46
CA PRO A 177 -8.13 10.71 1.00
C PRO A 177 -7.05 10.83 -0.08
N THR A 178 -5.98 10.07 0.09
CA THR A 178 -4.80 10.06 -0.80
C THR A 178 -4.36 8.66 -1.21
N ASN A 179 -4.93 7.61 -0.60
CA ASN A 179 -4.58 6.22 -0.93
C ASN A 179 -5.33 5.70 -2.16
N ASP A 180 -6.55 6.20 -2.39
CA ASP A 180 -7.36 5.85 -3.55
C ASP A 180 -7.33 6.96 -4.61
N SER A 181 -7.41 6.55 -5.87
CA SER A 181 -7.40 7.40 -7.05
C SER A 181 -8.80 7.88 -7.41
N ILE A 182 -8.94 9.15 -7.79
CA ILE A 182 -10.21 9.69 -8.28
C ILE A 182 -10.51 9.17 -9.69
N ASP A 183 -11.69 8.57 -9.88
CA ASP A 183 -12.16 8.02 -11.16
C ASP A 183 -11.15 7.02 -11.79
N GLN A 184 -10.60 6.14 -10.95
CA GLN A 184 -9.64 5.10 -11.35
C GLN A 184 -10.16 4.20 -12.47
N THR A 185 -9.29 3.92 -13.43
CA THR A 185 -9.49 2.91 -14.48
C THR A 185 -8.23 2.05 -14.52
N TYR A 186 -8.35 0.76 -14.25
CA TYR A 186 -7.23 -0.14 -14.39
C TYR A 186 -7.02 -0.50 -15.86
N PHE A 187 -5.79 -0.34 -16.35
CA PHE A 187 -5.37 -0.73 -17.71
C PHE A 187 -4.44 -1.94 -17.72
N ASP A 188 -4.07 -2.44 -16.54
CA ASP A 188 -3.30 -3.66 -16.37
C ASP A 188 -3.70 -4.39 -15.09
N ALA A 189 -3.30 -5.65 -14.98
CA ALA A 189 -3.46 -6.42 -13.75
C ALA A 189 -2.15 -6.46 -12.98
N GLY A 190 -2.16 -5.90 -11.77
CA GLY A 190 -1.03 -5.90 -10.83
C GLY A 190 -1.25 -6.88 -9.67
N GLY A 191 -1.92 -8.00 -9.91
CA GLY A 191 -2.18 -9.05 -8.93
C GLY A 191 -2.90 -10.24 -9.56
N GLY A 192 -3.26 -11.22 -8.75
CA GLY A 192 -3.91 -12.45 -9.17
C GLY A 192 -3.06 -13.65 -8.78
N PHE A 193 -2.98 -14.65 -9.66
CA PHE A 193 -2.02 -15.74 -9.51
C PHE A 193 -0.90 -15.53 -10.51
N GLU A 194 0.31 -15.35 -9.99
CA GLU A 194 1.49 -15.07 -10.78
C GLU A 194 2.19 -16.37 -11.20
N LEU A 195 2.61 -16.46 -12.46
CA LEU A 195 3.41 -17.58 -12.98
C LEU A 195 4.54 -17.07 -13.89
N GLN A 196 5.76 -17.54 -13.68
CA GLN A 196 6.90 -17.06 -14.48
C GLN A 196 6.72 -17.30 -15.98
N GLN A 197 7.11 -16.33 -16.81
CA GLN A 197 6.97 -16.41 -18.27
C GLN A 197 7.61 -17.67 -18.87
N ARG A 198 8.77 -18.09 -18.36
CA ARG A 198 9.46 -19.32 -18.79
C ARG A 198 8.66 -20.60 -18.56
N VAL A 199 7.84 -20.64 -17.51
CA VAL A 199 6.98 -21.80 -17.21
C VAL A 199 5.92 -21.93 -18.29
N LEU A 200 5.23 -20.82 -18.59
CA LEU A 200 4.22 -20.79 -19.65
C LEU A 200 4.84 -21.14 -21.01
N LYS A 201 5.98 -20.56 -21.35
CA LYS A 201 6.69 -20.82 -22.60
C LYS A 201 7.08 -22.28 -22.78
N GLU A 202 7.70 -22.90 -21.78
CA GLU A 202 8.12 -24.30 -21.90
C GLU A 202 6.94 -25.26 -22.02
N LEU A 203 5.82 -24.96 -21.36
CA LEU A 203 4.61 -25.76 -21.43
C LEU A 203 3.78 -25.49 -22.70
N GLY A 204 4.21 -24.56 -23.55
CA GLY A 204 3.51 -24.22 -24.80
C GLY A 204 2.29 -23.34 -24.59
N TYR A 205 2.32 -22.44 -23.60
CA TYR A 205 1.29 -21.47 -23.27
C TYR A 205 -0.11 -22.10 -23.03
N PRO A 206 -0.23 -23.09 -22.12
CA PRO A 206 -1.53 -23.64 -21.77
C PRO A 206 -2.42 -22.54 -21.16
N GLN A 207 -3.73 -22.65 -21.32
CA GLN A 207 -4.67 -21.75 -20.64
C GLN A 207 -4.70 -22.09 -19.15
N ILE A 208 -4.34 -21.12 -18.31
CA ILE A 208 -4.36 -21.28 -16.84
C ILE A 208 -5.57 -20.52 -16.29
N LYS A 209 -6.62 -21.24 -15.88
CA LYS A 209 -7.88 -20.63 -15.40
C LYS A 209 -8.30 -21.12 -14.02
N THR A 210 -7.88 -22.33 -13.66
CA THR A 210 -8.25 -22.97 -12.40
C THR A 210 -7.04 -23.22 -11.51
N LEU A 211 -7.28 -23.38 -10.20
CA LEU A 211 -6.24 -23.78 -9.24
C LEU A 211 -5.55 -25.09 -9.67
N GLU A 212 -6.28 -26.00 -10.31
CA GLU A 212 -5.75 -27.24 -10.87
C GLU A 212 -4.82 -26.97 -12.08
N ASP A 213 -5.18 -26.07 -12.99
CA ASP A 213 -4.30 -25.70 -14.12
C ASP A 213 -2.99 -25.10 -13.61
N TYR A 214 -3.09 -24.18 -12.65
CA TYR A 214 -1.95 -23.50 -12.03
C TYR A 214 -1.03 -24.49 -11.30
N GLU A 215 -1.61 -25.36 -10.46
CA GLU A 215 -0.90 -26.44 -9.79
C GLU A 215 -0.17 -27.35 -10.79
N ASN A 216 -0.87 -27.79 -11.85
CA ASN A 216 -0.30 -28.69 -12.85
C ASN A 216 0.85 -28.04 -13.62
N ALA A 217 0.76 -26.75 -13.92
CA ALA A 217 1.84 -26.02 -14.58
C ALA A 217 3.10 -25.98 -13.70
N LEU A 218 2.94 -25.59 -12.42
CA LEU A 218 4.03 -25.57 -11.44
C LEU A 218 4.66 -26.95 -11.27
N LYS A 219 3.84 -27.98 -11.05
CA LYS A 219 4.27 -29.36 -10.84
C LYS A 219 5.03 -29.92 -12.04
N THR A 220 4.52 -29.68 -13.25
CA THR A 220 5.13 -30.19 -14.49
C THR A 220 6.49 -29.54 -14.75
N TYR A 221 6.58 -28.22 -14.59
CA TYR A 221 7.85 -27.52 -14.77
C TYR A 221 8.86 -27.90 -13.68
N TYR A 222 8.44 -27.90 -12.41
CA TYR A 222 9.32 -28.24 -11.29
C TYR A 222 9.90 -29.65 -11.40
N ALA A 223 9.12 -30.63 -11.85
CA ALA A 223 9.60 -32.00 -12.05
C ALA A 223 10.73 -32.10 -13.09
N LYS A 224 10.74 -31.22 -14.10
CA LYS A 224 11.80 -31.13 -15.12
C LYS A 224 12.98 -30.27 -14.66
N HIS A 225 12.69 -29.21 -13.90
CA HIS A 225 13.65 -28.19 -13.46
C HIS A 225 13.69 -28.05 -11.94
N PRO A 226 14.17 -29.07 -11.21
CA PRO A 226 14.22 -29.04 -9.76
C PRO A 226 15.21 -28.00 -9.21
N THR A 227 16.08 -27.44 -10.07
CA THR A 227 17.03 -26.38 -9.73
C THR A 227 16.98 -25.23 -10.73
N THR A 228 17.12 -24.00 -10.23
CA THR A 228 17.33 -22.77 -11.01
C THR A 228 18.65 -22.16 -10.54
N ASP A 229 19.59 -21.92 -11.47
CA ASP A 229 20.92 -21.37 -11.17
C ASP A 229 21.69 -22.11 -10.05
N GLY A 230 21.54 -23.43 -10.00
CA GLY A 230 22.18 -24.27 -8.97
C GLY A 230 21.54 -24.21 -7.58
N GLN A 231 20.44 -23.47 -7.41
CA GLN A 231 19.62 -23.47 -6.19
C GLN A 231 18.33 -24.29 -6.41
N PRO A 232 17.74 -24.90 -5.37
CA PRO A 232 16.48 -25.61 -5.51
C PRO A 232 15.35 -24.67 -6.01
N THR A 233 14.68 -25.03 -7.09
CA THR A 233 13.51 -24.29 -7.57
C THR A 233 12.39 -24.32 -6.52
N ILE A 234 11.67 -23.22 -6.36
CA ILE A 234 10.52 -23.07 -5.44
C ILE A 234 9.28 -22.94 -6.32
N PRO A 235 8.34 -23.91 -6.31
CA PRO A 235 7.17 -23.82 -7.18
C PRO A 235 6.24 -22.67 -6.79
N LEU A 236 5.82 -22.61 -5.52
CA LEU A 236 5.00 -21.52 -4.98
C LEU A 236 5.59 -21.03 -3.66
N THR A 237 5.60 -19.72 -3.41
CA THR A 237 5.90 -19.13 -2.09
C THR A 237 4.89 -18.02 -1.78
N LEU A 238 4.67 -17.75 -0.49
CA LEU A 238 3.71 -16.77 0.03
C LEU A 238 4.39 -15.91 1.09
N ASP A 239 3.95 -14.67 1.28
CA ASP A 239 4.45 -13.78 2.34
C ASP A 239 3.47 -13.70 3.51
N ALA A 240 3.68 -14.55 4.52
CA ALA A 240 2.87 -14.54 5.74
C ALA A 240 3.45 -13.65 6.88
N ASP A 241 4.39 -12.75 6.58
CA ASP A 241 5.00 -11.90 7.62
C ASP A 241 4.06 -10.76 8.04
N ASN A 242 3.63 -10.79 9.31
CA ASN A 242 2.71 -9.81 9.90
C ASN A 242 1.40 -9.73 9.10
N TRP A 243 0.90 -8.52 8.80
CA TRP A 243 -0.34 -8.29 8.07
C TRP A 243 -0.36 -8.88 6.64
N ARG A 244 0.80 -9.25 6.07
CA ARG A 244 0.86 -9.81 4.71
C ARG A 244 0.25 -11.20 4.59
N ILE A 245 0.08 -11.90 5.71
CA ILE A 245 -0.72 -13.13 5.73
C ILE A 245 -2.14 -12.88 5.19
N MET A 246 -2.71 -11.69 5.44
CA MET A 246 -4.01 -11.31 4.90
C MET A 246 -3.98 -11.28 3.37
N ILE A 247 -3.05 -10.54 2.77
CA ILE A 247 -3.03 -10.32 1.31
C ILE A 247 -2.54 -11.52 0.49
N THR A 248 -1.66 -12.38 1.04
CA THR A 248 -1.05 -13.49 0.29
C THR A 248 -1.61 -14.86 0.64
N VAL A 249 -2.27 -15.01 1.80
CA VAL A 249 -2.76 -16.31 2.27
C VAL A 249 -4.27 -16.35 2.37
N THR A 250 -4.93 -15.38 3.03
CA THR A 250 -6.39 -15.45 3.24
C THR A 250 -7.18 -14.75 2.13
N ASN A 251 -6.89 -13.50 1.78
CA ASN A 251 -7.60 -12.72 0.76
C ASN A 251 -7.62 -13.38 -0.63
N PRO A 252 -6.58 -14.09 -1.10
CA PRO A 252 -6.68 -14.77 -2.40
C PRO A 252 -7.78 -15.82 -2.47
N ALA A 253 -8.32 -16.28 -1.33
CA ALA A 253 -9.52 -17.08 -1.29
C ALA A 253 -10.73 -16.35 -1.89
N PHE A 254 -10.85 -15.03 -1.73
CA PHE A 254 -11.90 -14.25 -2.41
C PHE A 254 -11.78 -14.33 -3.91
N LEU A 255 -10.59 -14.04 -4.43
CA LEU A 255 -10.31 -14.05 -5.86
C LEU A 255 -10.62 -15.42 -6.44
N ALA A 256 -10.14 -16.47 -5.76
CA ALA A 256 -10.36 -17.84 -6.17
C ALA A 256 -11.84 -18.27 -6.11
N THR A 257 -12.65 -17.65 -5.24
CA THR A 257 -14.07 -17.98 -5.02
C THR A 257 -15.03 -16.94 -5.61
N GLY A 258 -14.54 -16.11 -6.53
CA GLY A 258 -15.33 -15.19 -7.34
C GLY A 258 -15.90 -13.98 -6.60
N LEU A 259 -15.22 -13.55 -5.54
CA LEU A 259 -15.54 -12.35 -4.79
C LEU A 259 -14.40 -11.33 -4.86
N PRO A 260 -14.70 -10.02 -4.77
CA PRO A 260 -13.68 -9.00 -4.71
C PRO A 260 -13.00 -8.98 -3.34
N ASP A 261 -11.81 -8.39 -3.26
CA ASP A 261 -11.13 -8.20 -1.99
C ASP A 261 -11.86 -7.15 -1.11
N ASP A 262 -12.34 -7.62 0.04
CA ASP A 262 -12.95 -6.85 1.12
C ASP A 262 -12.19 -7.04 2.47
N GLY A 263 -10.97 -7.58 2.44
CA GLY A 263 -10.13 -7.85 3.62
C GLY A 263 -10.63 -9.05 4.43
N GLU A 264 -10.65 -8.97 5.76
CA GLU A 264 -11.08 -10.11 6.59
C GLU A 264 -12.63 -10.31 6.59
N TYR A 265 -13.39 -9.48 5.88
CA TYR A 265 -14.86 -9.53 5.84
C TYR A 265 -15.41 -9.85 4.46
N TYR A 266 -16.34 -10.79 4.40
CA TYR A 266 -17.31 -10.91 3.31
C TYR A 266 -18.52 -10.00 3.59
N ILE A 267 -18.90 -9.20 2.59
CA ILE A 267 -20.12 -8.37 2.64
C ILE A 267 -21.17 -8.95 1.70
N ASN A 268 -22.34 -9.27 2.23
CA ASN A 268 -23.47 -9.68 1.39
C ASN A 268 -23.92 -8.49 0.51
N PRO A 269 -23.91 -8.62 -0.83
CA PRO A 269 -24.20 -7.49 -1.73
C PRO A 269 -25.68 -7.07 -1.73
N GLU A 270 -26.58 -7.88 -1.17
CA GLU A 270 -28.02 -7.58 -1.09
C GLU A 270 -28.42 -7.00 0.27
N THR A 271 -27.87 -7.54 1.36
CA THR A 271 -28.25 -7.16 2.74
C THR A 271 -27.24 -6.25 3.44
N TYR A 272 -26.03 -6.14 2.87
CA TYR A 272 -24.85 -5.51 3.50
C TYR A 272 -24.47 -6.10 4.86
N GLU A 273 -24.89 -7.34 5.13
CA GLU A 273 -24.45 -8.08 6.30
C GLU A 273 -23.00 -8.52 6.12
N ALA A 274 -22.18 -8.19 7.12
CA ALA A 274 -20.78 -8.55 7.17
C ALA A 274 -20.58 -9.85 7.93
N SER A 275 -19.68 -10.70 7.45
CA SER A 275 -19.22 -11.90 8.15
C SER A 275 -17.76 -12.15 7.86
N PHE A 276 -17.02 -12.81 8.75
CA PHE A 276 -15.63 -13.14 8.45
C PHE A 276 -15.55 -14.10 7.27
N HIS A 277 -14.75 -13.73 6.28
CA HIS A 277 -14.73 -14.41 4.99
C HIS A 277 -14.28 -15.87 5.11
N ILE A 278 -13.28 -16.13 5.97
CA ILE A 278 -12.72 -17.47 6.27
C ILE A 278 -13.74 -18.50 6.77
N LYS A 279 -14.94 -18.06 7.21
CA LYS A 279 -16.03 -18.95 7.63
C LYS A 279 -16.78 -19.57 6.45
N ARG A 280 -16.57 -19.06 5.23
CA ARG A 280 -17.26 -19.53 4.02
C ARG A 280 -16.77 -20.93 3.63
N PRO A 281 -17.68 -21.87 3.28
CA PRO A 281 -17.29 -23.20 2.83
C PRO A 281 -16.36 -23.20 1.60
N GLU A 282 -16.54 -22.26 0.68
CA GLU A 282 -15.70 -22.15 -0.52
C GLU A 282 -14.24 -21.81 -0.16
N GLU A 283 -14.04 -20.97 0.86
CA GLU A 283 -12.70 -20.57 1.29
C GLU A 283 -11.98 -21.69 2.04
N ARG A 284 -12.72 -22.53 2.77
CA ARG A 284 -12.15 -23.78 3.33
C ARG A 284 -11.47 -24.61 2.25
N GLU A 285 -12.07 -24.69 1.07
CA GLU A 285 -11.53 -25.48 -0.03
C GLU A 285 -10.31 -24.82 -0.70
N TYR A 286 -10.25 -23.49 -0.75
CA TYR A 286 -9.01 -22.79 -1.12
C TYR A 286 -7.87 -23.06 -0.11
N ILE A 287 -8.14 -22.98 1.19
CA ILE A 287 -7.14 -23.30 2.22
C ILE A 287 -6.74 -24.80 2.17
N ARG A 288 -7.67 -25.69 1.80
CA ARG A 288 -7.39 -27.12 1.54
C ARG A 288 -6.50 -27.30 0.31
N TRP A 289 -6.67 -26.50 -0.73
CA TRP A 289 -5.78 -26.49 -1.87
C TRP A 289 -4.35 -26.08 -1.47
N LEU A 290 -4.19 -25.04 -0.63
CA LEU A 290 -2.87 -24.71 -0.06
C LEU A 290 -2.29 -25.85 0.79
N ASN A 291 -3.12 -26.54 1.58
CA ASN A 291 -2.70 -27.75 2.32
C ASN A 291 -2.18 -28.85 1.38
N LYS A 292 -2.87 -29.09 0.27
CA LYS A 292 -2.43 -30.03 -0.77
C LYS A 292 -1.09 -29.59 -1.37
N MET A 293 -0.96 -28.32 -1.78
CA MET A 293 0.28 -27.76 -2.33
C MET A 293 1.47 -27.95 -1.37
N PHE A 294 1.26 -27.75 -0.06
CA PHE A 294 2.28 -28.01 0.95
C PHE A 294 2.66 -29.50 1.06
N ASN A 295 1.68 -30.38 1.17
CA ASN A 295 1.91 -31.81 1.35
C ASN A 295 2.51 -32.49 0.10
N GLU A 296 2.27 -31.94 -1.09
CA GLU A 296 2.92 -32.36 -2.34
C GLU A 296 4.32 -31.74 -2.55
N GLY A 297 4.75 -30.85 -1.65
CA GLY A 297 6.06 -30.19 -1.72
C GLY A 297 6.15 -29.08 -2.76
N LEU A 298 5.00 -28.55 -3.21
CA LEU A 298 4.92 -27.45 -4.17
C LEU A 298 4.91 -26.08 -3.48
N LEU A 299 4.42 -25.98 -2.24
CA LEU A 299 4.51 -24.77 -1.43
C LEU A 299 5.83 -24.71 -0.65
N ASP A 300 6.45 -23.53 -0.65
CA ASP A 300 7.66 -23.22 0.12
C ASP A 300 7.49 -23.57 1.60
N LYS A 301 8.40 -24.40 2.11
CA LYS A 301 8.37 -24.86 3.51
C LYS A 301 8.58 -23.73 4.52
N GLU A 302 9.13 -22.61 4.07
CA GLU A 302 9.38 -21.44 4.90
C GLU A 302 8.28 -20.37 4.77
N ALA A 303 7.23 -20.58 3.97
CA ALA A 303 6.21 -19.56 3.66
C ALA A 303 5.60 -18.90 4.92
N PHE A 304 5.46 -19.64 6.02
CA PHE A 304 4.84 -19.17 7.27
C PHE A 304 5.83 -18.71 8.35
N VAL A 305 7.13 -18.73 8.07
CA VAL A 305 8.18 -18.32 9.03
C VAL A 305 9.19 -17.34 8.44
N GLN A 306 9.24 -17.21 7.11
CA GLN A 306 10.08 -16.26 6.42
C GLN A 306 9.64 -14.83 6.69
N LYS A 307 10.61 -13.91 6.71
CA LYS A 307 10.38 -12.46 6.72
C LYS A 307 10.18 -11.95 5.30
N SER A 308 9.49 -10.81 5.16
CA SER A 308 9.20 -10.22 3.84
C SER A 308 10.49 -10.00 3.00
N ASP A 309 11.60 -9.61 3.63
CA ASP A 309 12.90 -9.49 2.95
C ASP A 309 13.44 -10.84 2.43
N GLN A 310 13.18 -11.94 3.13
CA GLN A 310 13.57 -13.29 2.71
C GLN A 310 12.69 -13.79 1.56
N TYR A 311 11.38 -13.51 1.61
CA TYR A 311 10.44 -13.75 0.52
C TYR A 311 10.89 -13.02 -0.76
N LYS A 312 11.15 -11.71 -0.67
CA LYS A 312 11.68 -10.88 -1.77
C LYS A 312 13.04 -11.37 -2.26
N ALA A 313 13.96 -11.76 -1.38
CA ALA A 313 15.26 -12.28 -1.78
C ALA A 313 15.16 -13.60 -2.59
N LYS A 314 14.19 -14.47 -2.26
CA LYS A 314 13.91 -15.68 -3.05
C LYS A 314 13.40 -15.32 -4.44
N ILE A 315 12.47 -14.38 -4.54
CA ILE A 315 11.95 -13.87 -5.82
C ILE A 315 13.08 -13.27 -6.65
N ALA A 316 13.90 -12.38 -6.07
CA ALA A 316 15.02 -11.72 -6.73
C ALA A 316 16.14 -12.69 -7.19
N SER A 317 16.16 -13.93 -6.70
CA SER A 317 17.06 -14.97 -7.21
C SER A 317 16.54 -15.65 -8.48
N GLY A 318 15.30 -15.40 -8.87
CA GLY A 318 14.63 -15.99 -10.04
C GLY A 318 14.16 -17.44 -9.85
N ARG A 319 14.40 -18.05 -8.69
CA ARG A 319 14.09 -19.47 -8.42
C ARG A 319 12.64 -19.76 -8.06
N VAL A 320 11.81 -18.74 -7.88
CA VAL A 320 10.39 -18.86 -7.52
C VAL A 320 9.55 -18.89 -8.79
N LEU A 321 8.77 -19.95 -9.02
CA LEU A 321 8.00 -20.11 -10.26
C LEU A 321 6.66 -19.39 -10.21
N GLY A 322 6.03 -19.29 -9.05
CA GLY A 322 4.73 -18.65 -8.90
C GLY A 322 4.54 -17.97 -7.54
N LEU A 323 3.66 -16.96 -7.55
CA LEU A 323 3.27 -16.14 -6.41
C LEU A 323 1.74 -16.01 -6.36
N ILE A 324 1.25 -15.53 -5.22
CA ILE A 324 -0.12 -15.06 -5.04
C ILE A 324 -0.02 -13.80 -4.17
N ASP A 325 0.22 -12.67 -4.82
CA ASP A 325 0.49 -11.41 -4.13
C ASP A 325 0.05 -10.23 -5.00
N GLN A 326 -0.03 -9.05 -4.41
CA GLN A 326 -0.15 -7.82 -5.20
C GLN A 326 1.23 -7.41 -5.70
N GLU A 327 1.32 -6.88 -6.91
CA GLU A 327 2.57 -6.48 -7.57
C GLU A 327 3.38 -5.53 -6.69
N TRP A 328 2.74 -4.57 -6.01
CA TRP A 328 3.42 -3.68 -5.07
C TRP A 328 4.10 -4.39 -3.90
N GLY A 329 3.70 -5.64 -3.60
CA GLY A 329 4.29 -6.51 -2.58
C GLY A 329 5.67 -7.06 -2.98
N TYR A 330 5.88 -7.33 -4.28
CA TYR A 330 7.07 -8.04 -4.77
C TYR A 330 7.81 -7.38 -5.94
N ALA A 331 7.29 -6.30 -6.54
CA ALA A 331 7.85 -5.69 -7.76
C ALA A 331 9.32 -5.26 -7.62
N ASP A 332 9.75 -4.83 -6.44
CA ASP A 332 11.15 -4.51 -6.16
C ASP A 332 12.07 -5.74 -6.33
N ALA A 333 11.61 -6.92 -5.93
CA ALA A 333 12.31 -8.17 -6.13
C ALA A 333 12.28 -8.64 -7.59
N GLU A 334 11.15 -8.50 -8.28
CA GLU A 334 11.04 -8.83 -9.70
C GLU A 334 11.93 -7.92 -10.57
N ASN A 335 12.05 -6.63 -10.23
CA ASN A 335 12.92 -5.70 -10.95
C ASN A 335 14.39 -6.19 -11.00
N ALA A 336 14.86 -6.94 -10.00
CA ALA A 336 16.20 -7.52 -9.99
C ALA A 336 16.43 -8.63 -11.04
N ILE A 337 15.35 -9.24 -11.54
CA ILE A 337 15.37 -10.34 -12.53
C ILE A 337 14.71 -9.94 -13.85
N LYS A 338 14.17 -8.73 -13.97
CA LYS A 338 13.39 -8.27 -15.13
C LYS A 338 14.16 -8.26 -16.45
N THR A 339 15.47 -8.06 -16.41
CA THR A 339 16.34 -8.08 -17.60
C THR A 339 16.94 -9.46 -17.88
N LYS A 340 16.75 -10.43 -16.99
CA LYS A 340 17.32 -11.78 -17.12
C LYS A 340 16.58 -12.53 -18.22
N GLU A 341 17.34 -13.03 -19.20
CA GLU A 341 16.83 -13.83 -20.32
C GLU A 341 15.61 -13.16 -20.97
N ASP A 342 15.73 -11.88 -21.30
CA ASP A 342 14.68 -11.06 -21.93
C ASP A 342 13.34 -11.03 -21.16
N GLY A 343 13.42 -11.13 -19.83
CA GLY A 343 12.26 -11.11 -18.94
C GLY A 343 11.63 -12.47 -18.69
N ALA A 344 12.26 -13.58 -19.09
CA ALA A 344 11.71 -14.93 -18.91
C ALA A 344 11.41 -15.30 -17.44
N TYR A 345 11.97 -14.55 -16.48
CA TYR A 345 11.81 -14.75 -15.04
C TYR A 345 10.77 -13.81 -14.40
N THR A 346 10.20 -12.87 -15.15
CA THR A 346 9.06 -12.06 -14.67
C THR A 346 7.78 -12.90 -14.67
N TYR A 347 6.70 -12.35 -14.11
CA TYR A 347 5.46 -13.09 -13.90
C TYR A 347 4.34 -12.66 -14.85
N ALA A 348 3.54 -13.63 -15.29
CA ALA A 348 2.25 -13.41 -15.90
C ALA A 348 1.19 -13.33 -14.80
N HIS A 349 0.25 -12.40 -14.91
CA HIS A 349 -0.87 -12.25 -13.98
C HIS A 349 -2.11 -12.97 -14.54
N LEU A 350 -2.63 -13.94 -13.79
CA LEU A 350 -3.67 -14.86 -14.28
C LEU A 350 -4.90 -14.84 -13.37
N PRO A 351 -6.13 -14.83 -13.94
CA PRO A 351 -7.40 -14.82 -13.20
C PRO A 351 -7.78 -16.22 -12.73
N VAL A 352 -6.94 -16.82 -11.89
CA VAL A 352 -7.11 -18.20 -11.46
C VAL A 352 -8.21 -18.29 -10.40
N THR A 353 -9.15 -19.19 -10.65
CA THR A 353 -10.29 -19.45 -9.76
C THR A 353 -10.32 -20.91 -9.30
N MET A 354 -11.14 -21.24 -8.31
CA MET A 354 -11.31 -22.62 -7.86
C MET A 354 -11.82 -23.54 -8.98
N SER A 355 -12.70 -23.02 -9.83
CA SER A 355 -13.30 -23.73 -10.96
C SER A 355 -13.78 -22.72 -11.99
N SER A 356 -14.05 -23.18 -13.22
CA SER A 356 -14.59 -22.33 -14.29
C SER A 356 -16.00 -21.76 -14.01
N GLU A 357 -16.65 -22.17 -12.93
CA GLU A 357 -17.95 -21.62 -12.51
C GLU A 357 -17.80 -20.24 -11.84
N PHE A 358 -16.62 -19.97 -11.26
CA PHE A 358 -16.30 -18.69 -10.67
C PHE A 358 -15.73 -17.73 -11.72
N LYS A 359 -15.89 -16.43 -11.44
CA LYS A 359 -15.27 -15.35 -12.18
C LYS A 359 -14.42 -14.53 -11.23
N ASP A 360 -13.14 -14.34 -11.56
CA ASP A 360 -12.28 -13.45 -10.79
C ASP A 360 -12.89 -12.03 -10.72
N ALA A 361 -13.11 -11.53 -9.51
CA ALA A 361 -13.77 -10.26 -9.26
C ALA A 361 -12.81 -9.16 -8.76
N SER A 362 -11.49 -9.30 -9.00
CA SER A 362 -10.47 -8.32 -8.60
C SER A 362 -10.77 -6.90 -9.07
N PHE A 363 -11.37 -6.76 -10.25
CA PHE A 363 -11.72 -5.46 -10.86
C PHE A 363 -13.20 -5.09 -10.71
N ALA A 364 -13.92 -5.70 -9.76
CA ALA A 364 -15.27 -5.26 -9.44
C ALA A 364 -15.26 -3.80 -8.94
N PRO A 365 -16.06 -2.90 -9.53
CA PRO A 365 -15.93 -1.47 -9.27
C PRO A 365 -16.31 -1.11 -7.83
N THR A 366 -15.51 -0.26 -7.21
CA THR A 366 -15.74 0.32 -5.86
C THR A 366 -16.25 1.75 -5.90
N GLY A 367 -16.16 2.41 -7.07
CA GLY A 367 -16.15 3.86 -7.14
C GLY A 367 -14.96 4.44 -6.37
N PHE A 368 -15.02 5.74 -6.04
CA PHE A 368 -14.01 6.35 -5.17
C PHE A 368 -14.26 5.97 -3.71
N MET A 369 -13.36 5.19 -3.12
CA MET A 369 -13.53 4.60 -1.80
C MET A 369 -13.38 5.59 -0.65
N ALA A 370 -12.87 6.80 -0.90
CA ALA A 370 -12.48 7.75 0.13
C ALA A 370 -11.57 7.08 1.19
N GLY A 371 -11.67 7.43 2.47
CA GLY A 371 -10.94 6.72 3.54
C GLY A 371 -9.51 7.20 3.75
N TYR A 372 -8.52 6.31 3.60
CA TYR A 372 -7.14 6.57 4.01
C TYR A 372 -6.53 7.77 3.30
N GLY A 373 -5.94 8.66 4.11
CA GLY A 373 -5.45 9.92 3.62
C GLY A 373 -4.70 10.74 4.65
N ILE A 374 -4.41 11.97 4.26
CA ILE A 374 -3.67 12.92 5.08
C ILE A 374 -4.63 13.79 5.90
N ALA A 375 -4.30 13.98 7.18
CA ALA A 375 -4.97 14.88 8.09
C ALA A 375 -4.00 15.99 8.55
N ILE A 376 -4.53 17.17 8.87
CA ILE A 376 -3.80 18.26 9.53
C ILE A 376 -4.12 18.20 11.02
N THR A 377 -3.11 18.21 11.87
CA THR A 377 -3.30 18.06 13.32
C THR A 377 -3.52 19.41 13.99
N GLU A 378 -4.05 19.39 15.22
CA GLU A 378 -4.15 20.61 16.05
C GLU A 378 -2.79 21.23 16.41
N SER A 379 -1.70 20.46 16.27
CA SER A 379 -0.34 20.96 16.49
C SER A 379 0.17 21.84 15.36
N CYS A 380 -0.45 21.79 14.17
CA CYS A 380 -0.07 22.59 13.01
C CYS A 380 -0.19 24.09 13.29
N LYS A 381 0.93 24.81 13.23
CA LYS A 381 0.96 26.25 13.53
C LYS A 381 0.43 27.14 12.42
N ASP A 382 0.38 26.64 11.19
CA ASP A 382 -0.14 27.36 10.03
C ASP A 382 -1.01 26.45 9.16
N PRO A 383 -2.24 26.12 9.62
CA PRO A 383 -3.14 25.21 8.91
C PRO A 383 -3.61 25.79 7.57
N VAL A 384 -3.70 27.12 7.43
CA VAL A 384 -4.02 27.79 6.16
C VAL A 384 -2.90 27.55 5.14
N ARG A 385 -1.65 27.63 5.56
CA ARG A 385 -0.51 27.34 4.69
C ARG A 385 -0.41 25.86 4.34
N ALA A 386 -0.69 24.98 5.30
CA ALA A 386 -0.74 23.54 5.07
C ALA A 386 -1.83 23.17 4.06
N ILE A 387 -3.07 23.65 4.22
CA ILE A 387 -4.14 23.32 3.26
C ILE A 387 -3.86 23.88 1.86
N LYS A 388 -3.28 25.08 1.74
CA LYS A 388 -2.87 25.64 0.43
C LYS A 388 -1.76 24.84 -0.24
N PHE A 389 -0.87 24.23 0.54
CA PHE A 389 0.14 23.32 0.03
C PHE A 389 -0.50 22.04 -0.53
N LEU A 390 -1.40 21.41 0.24
CA LEU A 390 -2.14 20.22 -0.20
C LEU A 390 -3.01 20.52 -1.43
N ASP A 391 -3.60 21.72 -1.50
CA ASP A 391 -4.34 22.21 -2.67
C ASP A 391 -3.46 22.38 -3.91
N TRP A 392 -2.26 22.95 -3.75
CA TRP A 392 -1.35 23.06 -4.88
C TRP A 392 -0.90 21.68 -5.40
N LEU A 393 -0.67 20.70 -4.51
CA LEU A 393 -0.40 19.32 -4.93
C LEU A 393 -1.57 18.71 -5.71
N ALA A 394 -2.80 19.13 -5.42
CA ALA A 394 -4.00 18.71 -6.12
C ALA A 394 -4.21 19.42 -7.48
N SER A 395 -3.54 20.55 -7.71
CA SER A 395 -3.62 21.29 -8.98
C SER A 395 -3.09 20.49 -10.17
N ASP A 396 -3.48 20.87 -11.40
CA ASP A 396 -2.99 20.19 -12.61
C ASP A 396 -1.45 20.18 -12.69
N GLU A 397 -0.79 21.26 -12.26
CA GLU A 397 0.67 21.34 -12.17
C GLU A 397 1.24 20.34 -11.15
N GLY A 398 0.67 20.29 -9.94
CA GLY A 398 1.10 19.37 -8.89
C GLY A 398 0.88 17.90 -9.25
N GLN A 399 -0.25 17.58 -9.90
CA GLN A 399 -0.53 16.24 -10.41
C GLN A 399 0.51 15.82 -11.45
N VAL A 400 0.75 16.66 -12.45
CA VAL A 400 1.71 16.36 -13.52
C VAL A 400 3.12 16.25 -12.97
N LEU A 401 3.54 17.15 -12.08
CA LEU A 401 4.89 17.11 -11.51
C LEU A 401 5.14 15.81 -10.73
N ARG A 402 4.19 15.35 -9.92
CA ARG A 402 4.38 14.12 -9.11
C ARG A 402 4.36 12.83 -9.94
N ASN A 403 3.60 12.81 -11.04
CA ASN A 403 3.42 11.63 -11.90
C ASN A 403 4.44 11.56 -13.05
N TRP A 404 4.74 12.69 -13.68
CA TRP A 404 5.58 12.78 -14.88
C TRP A 404 6.94 13.42 -14.62
N GLY A 405 7.12 14.10 -13.48
CA GLY A 405 8.32 14.86 -13.18
C GLY A 405 8.41 16.19 -13.94
N ILE A 406 9.65 16.60 -14.21
CA ILE A 406 9.99 17.89 -14.83
C ILE A 406 9.98 17.78 -16.37
N LYS A 407 9.24 18.68 -17.04
CA LYS A 407 9.22 18.82 -18.51
C LYS A 407 10.60 19.14 -19.07
N GLY A 408 10.97 18.49 -20.18
CA GLY A 408 12.27 18.63 -20.83
C GLY A 408 13.38 17.85 -20.13
N LYS A 409 13.05 17.10 -19.08
CA LYS A 409 13.99 16.23 -18.36
C LYS A 409 13.47 14.80 -18.23
N HIS A 410 12.26 14.64 -17.73
CA HIS A 410 11.63 13.33 -17.53
C HIS A 410 10.58 13.01 -18.58
N TYR A 411 9.95 14.05 -19.15
CA TYR A 411 9.02 13.91 -20.26
C TYR A 411 9.15 15.09 -21.22
N GLU A 412 8.78 14.86 -22.47
CA GLU A 412 8.64 15.87 -23.51
C GLU A 412 7.20 15.95 -23.99
N VAL A 413 6.88 16.99 -24.76
CA VAL A 413 5.59 17.08 -25.46
C VAL A 413 5.86 17.02 -26.95
N GLN A 414 5.41 15.94 -27.59
CA GLN A 414 5.54 15.69 -29.03
C GLN A 414 4.13 15.57 -29.61
N ASP A 415 3.81 16.39 -30.61
CA ASP A 415 2.47 16.46 -31.22
C ASP A 415 1.32 16.61 -30.21
N GLY A 416 1.56 17.40 -29.15
CA GLY A 416 0.60 17.64 -28.08
C GLY A 416 0.48 16.50 -27.05
N LYS A 417 1.22 15.39 -27.22
CA LYS A 417 1.24 14.26 -26.28
C LYS A 417 2.48 14.27 -25.40
N ARG A 418 2.33 13.93 -24.12
CA ARG A 418 3.46 13.66 -23.23
C ARG A 418 4.11 12.33 -23.61
N VAL A 419 5.43 12.35 -23.74
CA VAL A 419 6.24 11.18 -24.08
C VAL A 419 7.40 11.09 -23.11
N ILE A 420 7.68 9.90 -22.59
CA ILE A 420 8.86 9.62 -21.77
C ILE A 420 10.03 9.32 -22.71
N PRO A 421 11.16 10.05 -22.65
CA PRO A 421 12.35 9.73 -23.43
C PRO A 421 12.84 8.30 -23.16
N ALA A 422 13.37 7.63 -24.18
CA ALA A 422 13.72 6.20 -24.09
C ALA A 422 14.76 5.89 -23.00
N ASP A 423 15.71 6.79 -22.74
CA ASP A 423 16.70 6.64 -21.68
C ASP A 423 16.07 6.77 -20.28
N ILE A 424 15.08 7.65 -20.13
CA ILE A 424 14.29 7.81 -18.90
C ILE A 424 13.40 6.59 -18.68
N GLN A 425 12.72 6.10 -19.72
CA GLN A 425 11.90 4.90 -19.65
C GLN A 425 12.75 3.68 -19.26
N LYS A 426 13.95 3.56 -19.82
CA LYS A 426 14.92 2.53 -19.46
C LYS A 426 15.30 2.62 -17.99
N GLN A 427 15.64 3.79 -17.46
CA GLN A 427 15.94 3.98 -16.04
C GLN A 427 14.75 3.61 -15.15
N LYS A 428 13.53 4.04 -15.51
CA LYS A 428 12.30 3.72 -14.78
C LYS A 428 12.05 2.21 -14.68
N THR A 429 12.43 1.46 -15.73
CA THR A 429 12.14 0.02 -15.85
C THR A 429 13.28 -0.86 -15.31
N GLU A 430 14.53 -0.51 -15.61
CA GLU A 430 15.70 -1.35 -15.28
C GLU A 430 16.41 -0.92 -13.99
N ASP A 431 16.23 0.33 -13.52
CA ASP A 431 16.84 0.87 -12.30
C ASP A 431 15.82 1.67 -11.47
N ASN A 432 14.63 1.07 -11.28
CA ASN A 432 13.47 1.73 -10.71
C ASN A 432 13.73 2.37 -9.33
N ALA A 433 14.47 1.68 -8.46
CA ALA A 433 14.74 2.17 -7.10
C ALA A 433 15.56 3.47 -7.12
N ASN A 434 16.65 3.52 -7.90
CA ASN A 434 17.44 4.74 -8.04
C ASN A 434 16.70 5.82 -8.81
N PHE A 435 15.93 5.44 -9.84
CA PHE A 435 15.07 6.36 -10.58
C PHE A 435 14.09 7.07 -9.63
N THR A 436 13.34 6.31 -8.84
CA THR A 436 12.37 6.83 -7.86
C THR A 436 13.06 7.72 -6.83
N LYS A 437 14.18 7.27 -6.26
CA LYS A 437 14.92 8.02 -5.23
C LYS A 437 15.55 9.32 -5.73
N SER A 438 16.00 9.36 -6.98
CA SER A 438 16.67 10.54 -7.56
C SER A 438 15.67 11.55 -8.12
N THR A 439 14.67 11.08 -8.86
CA THR A 439 13.68 11.94 -9.51
C THR A 439 12.57 12.38 -8.56
N GLY A 440 12.15 11.50 -7.65
CA GLY A 440 11.03 11.72 -6.74
C GLY A 440 9.65 11.46 -7.34
N ILE A 441 9.60 10.97 -8.58
CA ILE A 441 8.34 10.61 -9.24
C ILE A 441 7.67 9.48 -8.43
N GLY A 442 6.43 9.70 -8.03
CA GLY A 442 5.65 8.78 -7.20
C GLY A 442 5.93 8.79 -5.69
N LEU A 443 6.89 9.60 -5.18
CA LEU A 443 7.19 9.65 -3.74
C LEU A 443 6.19 10.43 -2.88
N TYR A 444 5.34 11.25 -3.51
CA TYR A 444 4.52 12.27 -2.82
C TYR A 444 3.02 11.96 -2.82
N TYR A 445 2.60 10.75 -3.18
CA TYR A 445 1.17 10.40 -3.27
C TYR A 445 0.45 10.49 -1.92
N ALA A 446 1.07 10.04 -0.83
CA ALA A 446 0.48 10.13 0.52
C ALA A 446 0.16 11.58 0.96
N MET A 447 0.73 12.59 0.30
CA MET A 447 0.64 14.00 0.67
C MET A 447 -0.38 14.82 -0.14
N GLY A 448 -1.16 14.20 -1.04
CA GLY A 448 -2.29 14.91 -1.66
C GLY A 448 -3.03 14.03 -2.66
N PRO A 449 -4.34 14.25 -2.87
CA PRO A 449 -5.15 13.41 -3.73
C PRO A 449 -4.59 13.35 -5.15
N HIS A 450 -4.94 12.30 -5.88
CA HIS A 450 -4.52 12.12 -7.26
C HIS A 450 -5.66 11.57 -8.11
N TYR A 451 -5.66 11.96 -9.37
CA TYR A 451 -6.53 11.35 -10.36
C TYR A 451 -6.04 9.96 -10.73
N GLY A 452 -6.99 9.11 -11.08
CA GLY A 452 -6.71 7.78 -11.55
C GLY A 452 -6.24 7.72 -12.98
N ASP A 453 -5.79 6.53 -13.36
CA ASP A 453 -5.07 6.29 -14.61
C ASP A 453 -5.86 6.64 -15.87
N GLY A 454 -7.19 6.48 -15.83
CA GLY A 454 -8.07 6.81 -16.96
C GLY A 454 -8.33 8.31 -17.16
N VAL A 455 -7.93 9.17 -16.22
CA VAL A 455 -8.27 10.60 -16.23
C VAL A 455 -7.25 11.40 -17.01
N LYS A 456 -7.76 12.29 -17.87
CA LYS A 456 -6.96 13.22 -18.67
C LYS A 456 -7.06 14.63 -18.15
N ASP A 457 -5.94 15.35 -18.23
CA ASP A 457 -5.87 16.77 -17.92
C ASP A 457 -6.46 17.62 -19.06
N PRO A 458 -6.58 18.96 -18.89
CA PRO A 458 -7.15 19.85 -19.91
C PRO A 458 -6.39 19.88 -21.25
N SER A 459 -5.15 19.40 -21.31
CA SER A 459 -4.38 19.25 -22.55
C SER A 459 -4.67 17.95 -23.30
N GLY A 460 -5.48 17.05 -22.72
CA GLY A 460 -5.82 15.75 -23.30
C GLY A 460 -4.81 14.64 -22.99
N ASN A 461 -3.87 14.89 -22.08
CA ASN A 461 -2.87 13.91 -21.63
C ASN A 461 -3.30 13.24 -20.33
N TYR A 462 -2.94 11.97 -20.12
CA TYR A 462 -3.20 11.30 -18.86
C TYR A 462 -2.45 11.97 -17.71
N TYR A 463 -3.07 12.04 -16.52
CA TYR A 463 -2.39 12.54 -15.33
C TYR A 463 -1.29 11.59 -14.87
N THR A 464 -1.49 10.28 -15.03
CA THR A 464 -0.52 9.24 -14.64
C THR A 464 0.28 8.75 -15.84
N THR A 465 1.28 7.91 -15.58
CA THR A 465 2.07 7.22 -16.62
C THR A 465 1.62 5.78 -16.85
N ASN A 466 0.49 5.37 -16.26
CA ASN A 466 -0.05 4.02 -16.39
C ASN A 466 -1.24 4.06 -17.35
N PHE A 467 -0.97 4.10 -18.64
CA PHE A 467 -1.98 4.04 -19.69
C PHE A 467 -1.54 3.04 -20.75
N PRO A 468 -2.48 2.49 -21.57
CA PRO A 468 -2.25 1.28 -22.35
C PRO A 468 -0.97 1.30 -23.19
N GLU A 469 -0.72 2.39 -23.92
CA GLU A 469 0.46 2.50 -24.77
C GLU A 469 1.77 2.45 -23.97
N GLN A 470 1.82 3.13 -22.81
CA GLN A 470 3.01 3.17 -21.95
C GLN A 470 3.25 1.84 -21.21
N ILE A 471 2.17 1.16 -20.82
CA ILE A 471 2.20 -0.16 -20.19
C ILE A 471 2.78 -1.18 -21.18
N ILE A 472 2.23 -1.22 -22.41
CA ILE A 472 2.70 -2.13 -23.46
C ILE A 472 4.16 -1.87 -23.82
N GLU A 473 4.59 -0.61 -23.87
CA GLU A 473 6.00 -0.29 -24.09
C GLU A 473 6.90 -0.84 -22.99
N GLY A 474 6.44 -0.74 -21.73
CA GLY A 474 7.17 -1.19 -20.53
C GLY A 474 7.29 -2.71 -20.37
N TYR A 475 6.48 -3.52 -21.06
CA TYR A 475 6.60 -4.98 -21.00
C TYR A 475 7.91 -5.49 -21.59
N THR A 476 8.46 -6.51 -20.93
CA THR A 476 9.59 -7.29 -21.40
C THR A 476 9.23 -8.07 -22.69
N PRO A 477 10.23 -8.50 -23.48
CA PRO A 477 9.98 -9.36 -24.63
C PRO A 477 9.22 -10.64 -24.28
N ALA A 478 9.53 -11.28 -23.13
CA ALA A 478 8.83 -12.49 -22.68
C ALA A 478 7.35 -12.24 -22.33
N GLU A 479 7.05 -11.13 -21.65
CA GLU A 479 5.65 -10.73 -21.36
C GLU A 479 4.86 -10.50 -22.65
N LYS A 480 5.45 -9.78 -23.62
CA LYS A 480 4.84 -9.56 -24.94
C LYS A 480 4.58 -10.86 -25.69
N GLU A 481 5.51 -11.81 -25.65
CA GLU A 481 5.36 -13.14 -26.26
C GLU A 481 4.21 -13.92 -25.61
N THR A 482 4.14 -13.94 -24.28
CA THR A 482 3.06 -14.63 -23.54
C THR A 482 1.70 -14.00 -23.80
N LEU A 483 1.59 -12.67 -23.71
CA LEU A 483 0.33 -11.96 -23.99
C LEU A 483 -0.15 -12.24 -25.42
N GLN A 484 0.76 -12.23 -26.39
CA GLN A 484 0.43 -12.60 -27.77
C GLN A 484 -0.09 -14.05 -27.87
N ALA A 485 0.55 -15.01 -27.18
CA ALA A 485 0.11 -16.41 -27.18
C ALA A 485 -1.29 -16.59 -26.54
N TYR A 486 -1.64 -15.73 -25.59
CA TYR A 486 -2.97 -15.68 -24.97
C TYR A 486 -3.99 -14.85 -25.75
N GLY A 487 -3.58 -14.14 -26.82
CA GLY A 487 -4.45 -13.24 -27.58
C GLY A 487 -4.83 -11.96 -26.82
N ALA A 488 -4.00 -11.53 -25.88
CA ALA A 488 -4.16 -10.35 -25.04
C ALA A 488 -3.15 -9.25 -25.40
N SER A 489 -3.47 -7.99 -25.07
CA SER A 489 -2.54 -6.86 -25.20
C SER A 489 -1.96 -6.43 -23.85
N THR A 490 -2.72 -6.63 -22.77
CA THR A 490 -2.37 -6.33 -21.37
C THR A 490 -2.86 -7.45 -20.47
N TRP A 491 -2.37 -7.57 -19.24
CA TRP A 491 -2.79 -8.66 -18.37
C TRP A 491 -4.26 -8.56 -17.97
N ILE A 492 -4.80 -7.34 -17.85
CA ILE A 492 -6.22 -7.13 -17.53
C ILE A 492 -7.17 -7.68 -18.61
N ASP A 493 -6.71 -7.84 -19.87
CA ASP A 493 -7.52 -8.45 -20.94
C ASP A 493 -7.89 -9.91 -20.65
N LEU A 494 -7.15 -10.58 -19.76
CA LEU A 494 -7.43 -11.95 -19.32
C LEU A 494 -8.55 -12.00 -18.27
N PHE A 495 -8.79 -10.90 -17.56
CA PHE A 495 -9.73 -10.84 -16.44
C PHE A 495 -11.15 -10.51 -16.91
N PRO A 496 -12.19 -10.89 -16.14
CA PRO A 496 -13.56 -10.45 -16.39
C PRO A 496 -13.66 -8.92 -16.39
N LYS A 497 -14.54 -8.37 -17.24
CA LYS A 497 -14.65 -6.91 -17.37
C LYS A 497 -15.32 -6.30 -16.15
N PRO A 498 -14.91 -5.10 -15.70
CA PRO A 498 -15.57 -4.41 -14.58
C PRO A 498 -17.09 -4.26 -14.76
N SER A 499 -17.57 -4.07 -15.99
CA SER A 499 -19.00 -3.95 -16.30
C SER A 499 -19.82 -5.23 -16.11
N GLU A 500 -19.17 -6.37 -15.88
CA GLU A 500 -19.84 -7.63 -15.52
C GLU A 500 -20.23 -7.68 -14.05
N PHE A 501 -19.69 -6.76 -13.23
CA PHE A 501 -19.94 -6.68 -11.80
C PHE A 501 -20.77 -5.43 -11.46
N LYS A 502 -21.47 -5.50 -10.34
CA LYS A 502 -22.15 -4.34 -9.76
C LYS A 502 -21.13 -3.50 -8.99
N GLU A 503 -21.24 -2.18 -9.10
CA GLU A 503 -20.48 -1.28 -8.23
C GLU A 503 -20.85 -1.54 -6.77
N ARG A 504 -19.83 -1.65 -5.91
CA ARG A 504 -19.99 -1.82 -4.47
C ARG A 504 -20.31 -0.46 -3.82
N PRO A 505 -21.54 -0.24 -3.33
CA PRO A 505 -21.94 1.07 -2.80
C PRO A 505 -21.25 1.41 -1.47
N TYR A 506 -20.63 0.44 -0.82
CA TYR A 506 -19.80 0.61 0.38
C TYR A 506 -18.30 0.79 0.07
N GLY A 507 -17.89 0.73 -1.21
CA GLY A 507 -16.48 0.71 -1.60
C GLY A 507 -15.85 -0.67 -1.36
N ALA A 508 -14.68 -0.72 -0.72
CA ALA A 508 -14.10 -1.96 -0.20
C ALA A 508 -14.05 -1.94 1.33
N ALA A 509 -14.40 -3.06 1.96
CA ALA A 509 -14.57 -3.12 3.41
C ALA A 509 -13.27 -2.84 4.18
N TRP A 510 -12.10 -3.30 3.70
CA TRP A 510 -10.80 -2.98 4.31
C TRP A 510 -10.47 -1.47 4.40
N ASN A 511 -11.22 -0.61 3.70
CA ASN A 511 -11.08 0.85 3.75
C ASN A 511 -12.11 1.56 4.65
N ILE A 512 -13.06 0.81 5.21
CA ILE A 512 -14.01 1.31 6.22
C ILE A 512 -13.24 1.50 7.53
N PRO A 513 -13.24 2.70 8.15
CA PRO A 513 -12.59 2.90 9.44
C PRO A 513 -13.11 1.88 10.47
N ALA A 514 -12.20 1.34 11.27
CA ALA A 514 -12.57 0.37 12.29
C ALA A 514 -13.57 1.01 13.29
N PRO A 515 -14.67 0.31 13.63
CA PRO A 515 -15.56 0.75 14.70
C PRO A 515 -14.79 1.05 16.00
N THR A 516 -15.13 2.17 16.64
CA THR A 516 -14.49 2.61 17.90
C THR A 516 -14.98 1.82 19.12
N ASP A 517 -16.02 0.99 18.96
CA ASP A 517 -16.55 0.12 20.01
C ASP A 517 -15.41 -0.76 20.60
N PRO A 518 -15.12 -0.65 21.91
CA PRO A 518 -14.06 -1.44 22.53
C PRO A 518 -14.25 -2.94 22.40
N ASP A 519 -15.50 -3.42 22.41
CA ASP A 519 -15.81 -4.83 22.22
C ASP A 519 -15.51 -5.28 20.79
N TYR A 520 -15.77 -4.45 19.78
CA TYR A 520 -15.38 -4.74 18.41
C TYR A 520 -13.87 -4.97 18.30
N ASN A 521 -13.06 -4.01 18.77
CA ASN A 521 -11.61 -4.05 18.61
C ASN A 521 -10.98 -5.27 19.32
N VAL A 522 -11.47 -5.60 20.52
CA VAL A 522 -11.00 -6.77 21.28
C VAL A 522 -11.39 -8.08 20.59
N ILE A 523 -12.62 -8.18 20.07
CA ILE A 523 -13.10 -9.39 19.38
C ILE A 523 -12.36 -9.57 18.06
N PHE A 524 -12.25 -8.51 17.25
CA PHE A 524 -11.54 -8.52 15.97
C PHE A 524 -10.10 -8.97 16.16
N LYS A 525 -9.36 -8.38 17.12
CA LYS A 525 -7.97 -8.75 17.36
C LYS A 525 -7.81 -10.21 17.78
N LYS A 526 -8.71 -10.74 18.62
CA LYS A 526 -8.70 -12.17 18.98
C LYS A 526 -9.01 -13.06 17.79
N ALA A 527 -9.93 -12.66 16.92
CA ALA A 527 -10.26 -13.40 15.71
C ALA A 527 -9.06 -13.44 14.76
N GLU A 528 -8.43 -12.30 14.51
CA GLU A 528 -7.19 -12.17 13.74
C GLU A 528 -6.09 -13.09 14.28
N ASP A 529 -5.82 -13.05 15.60
CA ASP A 529 -4.80 -13.90 16.23
C ASP A 529 -5.12 -15.41 16.09
N ILE A 530 -6.41 -15.78 16.09
CA ILE A 530 -6.84 -17.17 15.84
C ILE A 530 -6.61 -17.54 14.37
N ILE A 531 -7.09 -16.72 13.42
CA ILE A 531 -6.99 -16.97 11.97
C ILE A 531 -5.53 -17.07 11.56
N TRP A 532 -4.71 -16.08 11.93
CA TRP A 532 -3.31 -16.00 11.52
C TRP A 532 -2.44 -17.11 12.14
N LYS A 533 -2.92 -17.75 13.20
CA LYS A 533 -2.28 -18.95 13.77
C LYS A 533 -2.80 -20.24 13.13
N LYS A 534 -4.12 -20.36 13.00
CA LYS A 534 -4.78 -21.62 12.65
C LYS A 534 -4.83 -21.90 11.16
N VAL A 535 -4.87 -20.87 10.31
CA VAL A 535 -4.76 -21.04 8.86
C VAL A 535 -3.42 -21.68 8.49
N PRO A 536 -2.24 -21.17 8.94
CA PRO A 536 -0.97 -21.86 8.74
C PRO A 536 -0.96 -23.27 9.35
N GLU A 537 -1.52 -23.47 10.55
CA GLU A 537 -1.63 -24.79 11.18
C GLU A 537 -2.40 -25.79 10.30
N ALA A 538 -3.51 -25.36 9.69
CA ALA A 538 -4.31 -26.17 8.78
C ALA A 538 -3.56 -26.47 7.48
N ILE A 539 -2.88 -25.48 6.89
CA ILE A 539 -2.09 -25.67 5.66
C ILE A 539 -0.94 -26.65 5.89
N LEU A 540 -0.28 -26.58 7.05
CA LEU A 540 0.85 -27.44 7.40
C LEU A 540 0.44 -28.82 7.94
N ALA A 541 -0.85 -29.02 8.24
CA ALA A 541 -1.35 -30.29 8.74
C ALA A 541 -1.23 -31.40 7.68
N LYS A 542 -1.25 -32.66 8.15
CA LYS A 542 -1.46 -33.77 7.22
C LYS A 542 -2.86 -33.67 6.60
N PRO A 543 -3.07 -34.14 5.36
CA PRO A 543 -4.37 -34.03 4.70
C PRO A 543 -5.51 -34.65 5.52
N GLU A 544 -5.26 -35.78 6.21
CA GLU A 544 -6.26 -36.43 7.09
C GLU A 544 -6.61 -35.64 8.36
N ASP A 545 -5.75 -34.70 8.77
CA ASP A 545 -5.94 -33.86 9.96
C ASP A 545 -6.50 -32.47 9.62
N PHE A 546 -6.53 -32.08 8.33
CA PHE A 546 -6.93 -30.74 7.88
C PHE A 546 -8.30 -30.32 8.46
N ASP A 547 -9.32 -31.16 8.26
CA ASP A 547 -10.69 -30.84 8.65
C ASP A 547 -10.80 -30.61 10.15
N LYS A 548 -10.09 -31.42 10.94
CA LYS A 548 -10.05 -31.28 12.39
C LYS A 548 -9.44 -29.95 12.82
N VAL A 549 -8.35 -29.52 12.18
CA VAL A 549 -7.68 -28.24 12.53
C VAL A 549 -8.55 -27.06 12.10
N PHE A 550 -9.16 -27.13 10.91
CA PHE A 550 -10.03 -26.08 10.40
C PHE A 550 -11.32 -25.95 11.25
N ASP A 551 -11.95 -27.07 11.62
CA ASP A 551 -13.14 -27.06 12.47
C ASP A 551 -12.82 -26.57 13.90
N ASP A 552 -11.61 -26.87 14.43
CA ASP A 552 -11.13 -26.30 15.69
C ASP A 552 -10.94 -24.78 15.60
N MET A 553 -10.45 -24.26 14.48
CA MET A 553 -10.38 -22.81 14.23
C MET A 553 -11.76 -22.17 14.29
N LEU A 554 -12.73 -22.70 13.54
CA LEU A 554 -14.11 -22.18 13.53
C LEU A 554 -14.73 -22.23 14.94
N ALA A 555 -14.53 -23.32 15.68
CA ALA A 555 -15.00 -23.44 17.05
C ALA A 555 -14.31 -22.47 18.03
N GLN A 556 -13.07 -22.05 17.76
CA GLN A 556 -12.39 -21.00 18.54
C GLN A 556 -12.92 -19.61 18.19
N LEU A 557 -13.19 -19.34 16.91
CA LEU A 557 -13.83 -18.10 16.45
C LEU A 557 -15.22 -17.91 17.08
N ASP A 558 -16.02 -18.97 17.17
CA ASP A 558 -17.33 -18.91 17.83
C ASP A 558 -17.24 -18.54 19.32
N LYS A 559 -16.16 -18.93 20.01
CA LYS A 559 -15.95 -18.64 21.44
C LYS A 559 -15.55 -17.21 21.74
N VAL A 560 -15.06 -16.45 20.75
CA VAL A 560 -14.67 -15.04 20.95
C VAL A 560 -15.82 -14.06 20.72
N ASN A 561 -17.07 -14.56 20.59
CA ASN A 561 -18.26 -13.76 20.32
C ASN A 561 -18.18 -12.99 18.99
N LEU A 562 -17.61 -13.65 17.96
CA LEU A 562 -17.38 -13.05 16.64
C LEU A 562 -18.63 -12.42 16.04
N LYS A 563 -19.80 -13.02 16.29
CA LYS A 563 -21.10 -12.51 15.84
C LYS A 563 -21.35 -11.06 16.27
N LYS A 564 -20.93 -10.67 17.48
CA LYS A 564 -21.06 -9.28 17.94
C LYS A 564 -20.22 -8.32 17.10
N ALA A 565 -18.99 -8.69 16.75
CA ALA A 565 -18.15 -7.87 15.87
C ALA A 565 -18.75 -7.77 14.45
N GLU A 566 -19.27 -8.89 13.92
CA GLU A 566 -19.98 -8.94 12.63
C GLU A 566 -21.23 -8.02 12.62
N GLU A 567 -22.02 -8.00 13.70
CA GLU A 567 -23.19 -7.12 13.86
C GLU A 567 -22.78 -5.63 13.91
N ILE A 568 -21.74 -5.29 14.67
CA ILE A 568 -21.22 -3.90 14.75
C ILE A 568 -20.70 -3.45 13.39
N TYR A 569 -19.91 -4.30 12.72
CA TYR A 569 -19.35 -3.97 11.42
C TYR A 569 -20.40 -3.89 10.31
N THR A 570 -21.41 -4.75 10.35
CA THR A 570 -22.60 -4.67 9.49
C THR A 570 -23.25 -3.29 9.58
N GLN A 571 -23.38 -2.73 10.79
CA GLN A 571 -23.94 -1.40 10.95
C GLN A 571 -23.03 -0.34 10.33
N ALA A 572 -21.71 -0.42 10.54
CA ALA A 572 -20.75 0.51 9.92
C ALA A 572 -20.79 0.48 8.38
N VAL A 573 -20.97 -0.70 7.77
CA VAL A 573 -21.16 -0.84 6.32
C VAL A 573 -22.46 -0.15 5.87
N LYS A 574 -23.57 -0.42 6.56
CA LYS A 574 -24.88 0.18 6.24
C LYS A 574 -24.87 1.69 6.39
N ASP A 575 -24.25 2.21 7.45
CA ASP A 575 -24.11 3.64 7.69
C ASP A 575 -23.30 4.32 6.59
N ARG A 576 -22.21 3.68 6.12
CA ARG A 576 -21.44 4.18 4.97
C ARG A 576 -22.28 4.23 3.69
N VAL A 577 -23.03 3.17 3.38
CA VAL A 577 -23.90 3.14 2.19
C VAL A 577 -24.95 4.27 2.26
N GLU A 578 -25.57 4.47 3.42
CA GLU A 578 -26.54 5.55 3.63
C GLU A 578 -25.88 6.93 3.48
N GLN A 579 -24.72 7.14 4.12
CA GLN A 579 -23.97 8.39 4.08
C GLN A 579 -23.55 8.78 2.66
N TRP A 580 -23.04 7.83 1.87
CA TRP A 580 -22.60 8.08 0.50
C TRP A 580 -23.76 8.26 -0.48
N SER A 581 -24.96 7.78 -0.11
CA SER A 581 -26.18 7.94 -0.89
C SER A 581 -26.93 9.24 -0.57
N ALA A 582 -26.57 9.93 0.52
CA ALA A 582 -27.16 11.22 0.89
C ALA A 582 -26.79 12.28 -0.18
N LYS A 583 -27.81 12.97 -0.69
CA LYS A 583 -27.67 13.99 -1.75
C LYS A 583 -27.58 15.39 -1.18
#